data_AF-A0A1G2YVQ6-F1
#
_entry.id   AF-A0A1G2YVQ6-F1
#
_cell.length_a   1.000
_cell.length_b   1.000
_cell.length_c   1.000
_cell.angle_alpha   90.00
_cell.angle_beta   90.00
_cell.angle_gamma   90.00
#
_symmetry.space_group_name_H-M   'P 1'
#
loop_
_entity.id
_entity.type
_entity.pdbx_description
1 polymer ?
#
loop_
_entity_poly.entity_id
_entity_poly.type
_entity_poly.pdbx_seq_one_letter_code
_entity_poly.pdbx_strand_id
1 'polypeptide(L)'
;MILSKTATIIVICLWLVGCNNQHSSSYEPMYFASPESAVEEISVMLRNKDWAKLAMYYDLSDSQIDRATLISGEFFYTDERPEFAHPAGFWHYKHPFPPPFKYLSSNDVTQVGVKQVTVYVEIDQGGGMIQRGEQTFFMSWTGKGFQILPRQTQVW
;
A
#
# COMPACT_ATOMS: atom_id res chain seq x y z
N MET A 1 16.88 -77.43 13.39
CA MET A 1 15.74 -76.50 13.27
C MET A 1 16.30 -75.11 13.07
N ILE A 2 15.80 -74.42 12.06
CA ILE A 2 16.48 -73.34 11.32
C ILE A 2 16.38 -72.01 12.08
N LEU A 3 17.52 -71.31 12.22
CA LEU A 3 17.64 -69.93 12.65
C LEU A 3 16.83 -69.00 11.73
N SER A 4 15.96 -68.16 12.30
CA SER A 4 15.41 -66.99 11.61
C SER A 4 15.92 -65.73 12.32
N LYS A 5 16.79 -64.99 11.64
CA LYS A 5 17.28 -63.67 12.06
C LYS A 5 16.35 -62.60 11.48
N THR A 6 15.59 -61.93 12.32
CA THR A 6 14.83 -60.72 11.94
C THR A 6 15.79 -59.54 11.85
N ALA A 7 16.04 -59.07 10.63
CA ALA A 7 16.77 -57.84 10.35
C ALA A 7 15.80 -56.65 10.43
N THR A 8 15.96 -55.81 11.45
CA THR A 8 15.26 -54.53 11.57
C THR A 8 15.99 -53.49 10.72
N ILE A 9 15.39 -53.08 9.61
CA ILE A 9 15.90 -51.99 8.76
C ILE A 9 15.38 -50.67 9.33
N ILE A 10 16.27 -49.86 9.89
CA ILE A 10 15.99 -48.49 10.32
C ILE A 10 16.15 -47.58 9.08
N VAL A 11 15.03 -47.08 8.56
CA VAL A 11 15.01 -46.05 7.52
C VAL A 11 15.14 -44.69 8.20
N ILE A 12 16.36 -44.13 8.19
CA ILE A 12 16.61 -42.75 8.62
C ILE A 12 16.23 -41.84 7.45
N CYS A 13 15.01 -41.28 7.49
CA CYS A 13 14.67 -40.13 6.65
C CYS A 13 15.49 -38.92 7.11
N LEU A 14 16.66 -38.69 6.50
CA LEU A 14 17.32 -37.39 6.51
C LEU A 14 16.37 -36.38 5.85
N TRP A 15 15.65 -35.62 6.68
CA TRP A 15 15.05 -34.38 6.24
C TRP A 15 16.20 -33.40 5.95
N LEU A 16 16.57 -33.32 4.68
CA LEU A 16 17.26 -32.16 4.12
C LEU A 16 16.32 -30.96 4.34
N VAL A 17 16.50 -30.29 5.48
CA VAL A 17 16.04 -28.92 5.67
C VAL A 17 16.83 -28.09 4.66
N GLY A 18 16.28 -27.97 3.46
CA GLY A 18 16.73 -26.97 2.51
C GLY A 18 16.53 -25.63 3.19
N CYS A 19 17.63 -25.01 3.63
CA CYS A 19 17.65 -23.59 3.93
C CYS A 19 17.20 -22.87 2.66
N ASN A 20 15.92 -22.55 2.58
CA ASN A 20 15.42 -21.58 1.62
C ASN A 20 16.18 -20.30 1.94
N ASN A 21 17.19 -20.00 1.12
CA ASN A 21 17.82 -18.69 1.08
C ASN A 21 16.71 -17.70 0.79
N GLN A 22 16.15 -17.12 1.85
CA GLN A 22 15.32 -15.94 1.75
C GLN A 22 16.23 -14.87 1.19
N HIS A 23 16.13 -14.67 -0.12
CA HIS A 23 16.71 -13.55 -0.80
C HIS A 23 16.00 -12.32 -0.24
N SER A 24 16.56 -11.72 0.81
CA SER A 24 16.13 -10.44 1.32
C SER A 24 16.49 -9.42 0.25
N SER A 25 15.66 -9.27 -0.79
CA SER A 25 15.77 -8.14 -1.70
C SER A 25 15.58 -6.89 -0.84
N SER A 26 16.66 -6.17 -0.57
CA SER A 26 16.59 -4.90 0.15
C SER A 26 15.82 -3.92 -0.71
N TYR A 27 14.56 -3.70 -0.37
CA TYR A 27 13.72 -2.71 -1.01
C TYR A 27 14.21 -1.32 -0.58
N GLU A 28 14.85 -0.59 -1.50
CA GLU A 28 15.30 0.77 -1.26
C GLU A 28 14.10 1.73 -1.22
N PRO A 29 13.92 2.52 -0.14
CA PRO A 29 12.82 3.46 -0.04
C PRO A 29 12.93 4.58 -1.08
N MET A 30 11.77 4.98 -1.63
CA MET A 30 11.62 6.13 -2.53
C MET A 30 10.92 7.28 -1.81
N TYR A 31 11.13 8.49 -2.33
CA TYR A 31 10.69 9.72 -1.69
C TYR A 31 10.10 10.68 -2.71
N PHE A 32 9.00 11.33 -2.34
CA PHE A 32 8.45 12.44 -3.10
C PHE A 32 9.13 13.75 -2.71
N ALA A 33 9.26 14.67 -3.67
CA ALA A 33 9.84 15.99 -3.43
C ALA A 33 8.89 16.89 -2.61
N SER A 34 7.58 16.80 -2.86
CA SER A 34 6.56 17.56 -2.14
C SER A 34 5.22 16.79 -2.07
N PRO A 35 4.30 17.16 -1.15
CA PRO A 35 2.94 16.61 -1.15
C PRO A 35 2.19 16.81 -2.46
N GLU A 36 2.41 17.93 -3.15
CA GLU A 36 1.77 18.23 -4.43
C GLU A 36 2.25 17.29 -5.54
N SER A 37 3.58 17.11 -5.69
CA SER A 37 4.14 16.19 -6.69
C SER A 37 3.74 14.73 -6.39
N ALA A 38 3.65 14.38 -5.10
CA ALA A 38 3.21 13.06 -4.67
C ALA A 38 1.82 12.72 -5.22
N VAL A 39 0.85 13.65 -5.19
CA VAL A 39 -0.51 13.37 -5.66
C VAL A 39 -0.53 13.02 -7.15
N GLU A 40 0.25 13.73 -7.97
CA GLU A 40 0.37 13.44 -9.40
C GLU A 40 1.03 12.08 -9.66
N GLU A 41 2.17 11.83 -9.03
CA GLU A 41 2.93 10.59 -9.20
C GLU A 41 2.15 9.36 -8.69
N ILE A 42 1.50 9.46 -7.52
CA ILE A 42 0.62 8.43 -6.97
C ILE A 42 -0.51 8.13 -7.95
N SER A 43 -1.15 9.16 -8.50
CA SER A 43 -2.24 8.98 -9.46
C SER A 43 -1.81 8.21 -10.71
N VAL A 44 -0.58 8.46 -11.20
CA VAL A 44 0.00 7.70 -12.32
C VAL A 44 0.23 6.24 -11.92
N MET A 45 0.86 5.99 -10.77
CA MET A 45 1.14 4.63 -10.30
C MET A 45 -0.14 3.82 -10.06
N LEU A 46 -1.18 4.42 -9.47
CA LEU A 46 -2.47 3.77 -9.24
C LEU A 46 -3.15 3.39 -10.55
N ARG A 47 -3.19 4.28 -11.55
CA ARG A 47 -3.78 3.97 -12.87
C ARG A 47 -3.03 2.87 -13.60
N ASN A 48 -1.70 2.87 -13.49
CA ASN A 48 -0.83 1.89 -14.14
C ASN A 48 -0.73 0.57 -13.37
N LYS A 49 -1.36 0.47 -12.18
CA LYS A 49 -1.23 -0.66 -11.26
C LYS A 49 0.24 -0.98 -10.90
N ASP A 50 1.08 0.05 -10.79
CA ASP A 50 2.50 -0.08 -10.46
C ASP A 50 2.69 -0.19 -8.93
N TRP A 51 2.16 -1.28 -8.37
CA TRP A 51 2.09 -1.52 -6.93
C TRP A 51 3.46 -1.66 -6.29
N ALA A 52 4.38 -2.33 -6.98
CA ALA A 52 5.74 -2.54 -6.49
C ALA A 52 6.46 -1.20 -6.33
N LYS A 53 6.35 -0.29 -7.30
CA LYS A 53 6.92 1.05 -7.19
C LYS A 53 6.21 1.88 -6.13
N LEU A 54 4.87 1.91 -6.14
CA LEU A 54 4.10 2.67 -5.15
C LEU A 54 4.43 2.22 -3.73
N ALA A 55 4.62 0.92 -3.50
CA ALA A 55 5.02 0.38 -2.21
C ALA A 55 6.33 1.00 -1.69
N MET A 56 7.30 1.32 -2.56
CA MET A 56 8.58 1.91 -2.14
C MET A 56 8.44 3.30 -1.53
N TYR A 57 7.34 4.00 -1.82
CA TYR A 57 7.05 5.31 -1.25
C TYR A 57 6.34 5.26 0.11
N TYR A 58 5.99 4.07 0.62
CA TYR A 58 5.38 3.92 1.93
C TYR A 58 6.42 3.74 3.03
N ASP A 59 6.28 4.54 4.07
CA ASP A 59 6.95 4.37 5.35
C ASP A 59 6.15 3.37 6.21
N LEU A 60 6.71 2.19 6.41
CA LEU A 60 6.09 1.10 7.16
C LEU A 60 6.68 0.94 8.56
N SER A 61 7.57 1.84 9.00
CA SER A 61 8.31 1.71 10.27
C SER A 61 7.39 1.52 11.48
N ASP A 62 6.25 2.20 11.49
CA ASP A 62 5.24 2.15 12.55
C ASP A 62 3.93 1.45 12.11
N SER A 63 3.99 0.54 11.14
CA SER A 63 2.82 -0.14 10.59
C SER A 63 2.85 -1.66 10.83
N GLN A 64 1.66 -2.25 10.99
CA GLN A 64 1.48 -3.70 10.99
C GLN A 64 1.28 -4.28 9.57
N ILE A 65 1.30 -3.42 8.55
CA ILE A 65 1.10 -3.82 7.16
C ILE A 65 2.41 -4.34 6.59
N ASP A 66 2.34 -5.55 6.02
CA ASP A 66 3.47 -6.16 5.31
C ASP A 66 3.69 -5.50 3.94
N ARG A 67 4.95 -5.30 3.57
CA ARG A 67 5.35 -4.80 2.26
C ARG A 67 4.87 -5.72 1.13
N ALA A 68 4.79 -7.03 1.38
CA ALA A 68 4.23 -7.98 0.41
C ALA A 68 2.76 -7.63 0.05
N THR A 69 1.96 -7.19 1.03
CA THR A 69 0.57 -6.77 0.81
C THR A 69 0.51 -5.54 -0.10
N LEU A 70 1.40 -4.56 0.07
CA LEU A 70 1.47 -3.40 -0.82
C LEU A 70 1.89 -3.84 -2.24
N ILE A 71 2.94 -4.66 -2.36
CA ILE A 71 3.46 -5.13 -3.66
C ILE A 71 2.41 -5.93 -4.43
N SER A 72 1.59 -6.73 -3.73
CA SER A 72 0.51 -7.50 -4.36
C SER A 72 -0.61 -6.62 -4.94
N GLY A 73 -0.74 -5.37 -4.48
CA GLY A 73 -1.83 -4.47 -4.84
C GLY A 73 -3.08 -4.59 -3.98
N GLU A 74 -3.18 -5.61 -3.12
CA GLU A 74 -4.34 -5.84 -2.24
C GLU A 74 -4.65 -4.63 -1.35
N PHE A 75 -3.61 -3.92 -0.92
CA PHE A 75 -3.74 -2.71 -0.11
C PHE A 75 -4.34 -1.52 -0.89
N PHE A 76 -4.12 -1.45 -2.20
CA PHE A 76 -4.49 -0.29 -3.02
C PHE A 76 -5.80 -0.48 -3.78
N TYR A 77 -6.14 -1.73 -4.12
CA TYR A 77 -7.18 -2.04 -5.11
C TYR A 77 -8.07 -3.22 -4.68
N THR A 78 -9.32 -3.22 -5.15
CA THR A 78 -10.24 -4.36 -5.04
C THR A 78 -10.99 -4.58 -6.34
N ASP A 79 -11.14 -5.86 -6.71
CA ASP A 79 -12.05 -6.29 -7.76
C ASP A 79 -13.45 -6.61 -7.21
N GLU A 80 -13.57 -6.83 -5.90
CA GLU A 80 -14.84 -7.11 -5.24
C GLU A 80 -15.66 -5.83 -5.10
N ARG A 81 -16.83 -5.82 -5.74
CA ARG A 81 -17.76 -4.69 -5.71
C ARG A 81 -18.52 -4.66 -4.38
N PRO A 82 -18.47 -3.56 -3.62
CA PRO A 82 -19.27 -3.44 -2.41
C PRO A 82 -20.76 -3.33 -2.75
N GLU A 83 -21.62 -3.75 -1.81
CA GLU A 83 -23.08 -3.68 -1.93
C GLU A 83 -23.56 -2.26 -2.29
N PHE A 84 -22.95 -1.24 -1.67
CA PHE A 84 -23.19 0.17 -1.94
C PHE A 84 -21.98 0.79 -2.64
N ALA A 85 -21.94 0.69 -3.97
CA ALA A 85 -20.88 1.23 -4.80
C ALA A 85 -21.30 2.52 -5.51
N HIS A 86 -20.47 3.56 -5.42
CA HIS A 86 -20.69 4.78 -6.20
C HIS A 86 -20.59 4.49 -7.71
N PRO A 87 -21.50 5.01 -8.57
CA PRO A 87 -21.53 4.69 -10.00
C PRO A 87 -20.24 5.01 -10.75
N ALA A 88 -19.51 6.04 -10.30
CA ALA A 88 -18.27 6.50 -10.95
C ALA A 88 -17.06 5.54 -10.82
N GLY A 89 -17.21 4.36 -10.20
CA GLY A 89 -16.15 3.35 -10.20
C GLY A 89 -14.99 3.60 -9.22
N PHE A 90 -15.01 4.70 -8.46
CA PHE A 90 -13.96 5.00 -7.47
C PHE A 90 -13.84 3.95 -6.36
N TRP A 91 -14.87 3.12 -6.17
CA TRP A 91 -14.91 2.04 -5.18
C TRP A 91 -13.81 0.99 -5.33
N HIS A 92 -13.18 0.88 -6.51
CA HIS A 92 -12.07 -0.04 -6.74
C HIS A 92 -10.80 0.35 -5.98
N TYR A 93 -10.58 1.63 -5.69
CA TYR A 93 -9.34 2.10 -5.06
C TYR A 93 -9.56 2.33 -3.56
N LYS A 94 -8.62 1.86 -2.74
CA LYS A 94 -8.71 1.91 -1.27
C LYS A 94 -7.87 3.04 -0.67
N HIS A 95 -6.58 3.08 -0.99
CA HIS A 95 -5.60 4.00 -0.38
C HIS A 95 -4.54 4.43 -1.41
N PRO A 96 -3.98 5.65 -1.34
CA PRO A 96 -4.34 6.75 -0.43
C PRO A 96 -5.58 7.52 -0.86
N PHE A 97 -5.91 7.47 -2.16
CA PHE A 97 -7.11 8.07 -2.75
C PHE A 97 -7.32 7.49 -4.16
N PRO A 98 -8.53 7.53 -4.73
CA PRO A 98 -8.76 7.12 -6.11
C PRO A 98 -8.26 8.15 -7.13
N PRO A 99 -7.72 7.75 -8.29
CA PRO A 99 -7.60 8.66 -9.44
C PRO A 99 -9.00 9.07 -9.94
N PRO A 100 -9.21 10.30 -10.46
CA PRO A 100 -8.21 11.32 -10.80
C PRO A 100 -8.16 12.48 -9.80
N PHE A 101 -8.19 12.20 -8.49
CA PHE A 101 -8.09 13.25 -7.47
C PHE A 101 -6.85 14.14 -7.67
N LYS A 102 -7.00 15.43 -7.36
CA LYS A 102 -5.99 16.48 -7.48
C LYS A 102 -5.59 17.00 -6.11
N TYR A 103 -4.38 17.53 -6.02
CA TYR A 103 -3.91 18.17 -4.79
C TYR A 103 -4.77 19.40 -4.47
N LEU A 104 -5.23 19.53 -3.22
CA LEU A 104 -5.92 20.71 -2.72
C LEU A 104 -5.02 21.51 -1.76
N SER A 105 -4.50 20.85 -0.74
CA SER A 105 -3.69 21.49 0.30
C SER A 105 -2.89 20.46 1.10
N SER A 106 -1.91 20.94 1.86
CA SER A 106 -1.25 20.14 2.89
C SER A 106 -0.99 21.01 4.12
N ASN A 107 -1.24 20.42 5.30
CA ASN A 107 -1.11 21.10 6.58
C ASN A 107 -0.26 20.25 7.52
N ASP A 108 0.57 20.90 8.32
CA ASP A 108 1.27 20.23 9.41
C ASP A 108 0.25 19.76 10.45
N VAL A 109 0.50 18.59 11.04
CA VAL A 109 -0.30 18.07 12.16
C VAL A 109 0.52 18.09 13.45
N THR A 110 -0.08 17.67 14.57
CA THR A 110 0.59 17.67 15.89
C THR A 110 1.90 16.90 15.90
N GLN A 111 2.01 15.82 15.11
CA GLN A 111 3.25 15.06 14.97
C GLN A 111 4.23 15.79 14.06
N VAL A 112 5.40 16.12 14.59
CA VAL A 112 6.47 16.82 13.87
C VAL A 112 6.89 16.03 12.63
N GLY A 113 7.01 16.74 11.50
CA GLY A 113 7.40 16.16 10.23
C GLY A 113 6.29 15.38 9.51
N VAL A 114 5.08 15.33 10.06
CA VAL A 114 3.92 14.73 9.39
C VAL A 114 3.02 15.81 8.81
N LYS A 115 2.60 15.61 7.56
CA LYS A 115 1.62 16.45 6.86
C LYS A 115 0.34 15.66 6.60
N GLN A 116 -0.80 16.28 6.86
CA GLN A 116 -2.08 15.87 6.30
C GLN A 116 -2.21 16.48 4.91
N VAL A 117 -2.41 15.65 3.91
CA VAL A 117 -2.59 16.07 2.51
C VAL A 117 -4.05 15.91 2.15
N THR A 118 -4.68 16.99 1.72
CA THR A 118 -6.06 16.98 1.23
C THR A 118 -6.05 16.95 -0.29
N VAL A 119 -6.84 16.05 -0.85
CA VAL A 119 -7.05 15.90 -2.29
C VAL A 119 -8.54 16.05 -2.62
N TYR A 120 -8.85 16.44 -3.85
CA TYR A 120 -10.22 16.64 -4.30
C TYR A 120 -10.48 16.10 -5.70
N VAL A 121 -11.75 15.79 -5.98
CA VAL A 121 -12.27 15.54 -7.32
C VAL A 121 -13.50 16.42 -7.55
N GLU A 122 -13.69 16.86 -8.79
CA GLU A 122 -14.90 17.54 -9.24
C GLU A 122 -15.71 16.59 -10.11
N ILE A 123 -16.99 16.46 -9.80
CA ILE A 123 -17.94 15.57 -10.46
C ILE A 123 -19.03 16.44 -11.07
N ASP A 124 -19.08 16.47 -12.40
CA ASP A 124 -20.19 17.07 -13.13
C ASP A 124 -21.41 16.15 -13.01
N GLN A 125 -22.46 16.66 -12.37
CA GLN A 125 -23.73 15.94 -12.18
C GLN A 125 -24.73 16.19 -13.32
N GLY A 126 -24.34 16.98 -14.33
CA GLY A 126 -25.23 17.49 -15.37
C GLY A 126 -25.93 18.78 -14.95
N GLY A 127 -26.48 19.50 -15.93
CA GLY A 127 -27.22 20.76 -15.68
C GLY A 127 -26.38 21.91 -15.12
N GLY A 128 -25.04 21.84 -15.26
CA GLY A 128 -24.11 22.85 -14.73
C GLY A 128 -23.81 22.69 -13.23
N MET A 129 -24.28 21.62 -12.59
CA MET A 129 -24.00 21.33 -11.19
C MET A 129 -22.67 20.58 -11.05
N ILE A 130 -21.74 21.15 -10.29
CA ILE A 130 -20.46 20.52 -9.96
C ILE A 130 -20.46 20.17 -8.48
N GLN A 131 -20.31 18.89 -8.16
CA GLN A 131 -20.05 18.42 -6.80
C GLN A 131 -18.55 18.24 -6.60
N ARG A 132 -18.04 18.64 -5.42
CA ARG A 132 -16.67 18.36 -5.01
C ARG A 132 -16.64 17.25 -3.96
N GLY A 133 -15.81 16.24 -4.19
CA GLY A 133 -15.45 15.23 -3.19
C GLY A 133 -14.04 15.47 -2.68
N GLU A 134 -13.81 15.33 -1.38
CA GLU A 134 -12.49 15.51 -0.75
C GLU A 134 -12.09 14.26 0.03
N GLN A 135 -10.79 13.98 0.07
CA GLN A 135 -10.18 12.92 0.88
C GLN A 135 -8.87 13.40 1.47
N THR A 136 -8.41 12.75 2.53
CA THR A 136 -7.14 13.05 3.18
C THR A 136 -6.28 11.81 3.34
N PHE A 137 -4.97 12.00 3.24
CA PHE A 137 -3.97 11.00 3.62
C PHE A 137 -2.78 11.69 4.29
N PHE A 138 -1.87 10.91 4.86
CA PHE A 138 -0.75 11.46 5.62
C PHE A 138 0.59 11.13 4.99
N MET A 139 1.55 12.03 5.14
CA MET A 139 2.93 11.85 4.68
C MET A 139 3.91 12.24 5.78
N SER A 140 5.02 11.51 5.91
CA SER A 140 6.14 11.83 6.80
C SER A 140 7.32 12.40 6.01
N TRP A 141 7.96 13.43 6.54
CA TRP A 141 9.24 13.96 6.07
C TRP A 141 10.40 13.20 6.72
N THR A 142 11.33 12.73 5.90
CA THR A 142 12.46 11.87 6.34
C THR A 142 13.83 12.53 6.22
N GLY A 143 13.88 13.84 5.93
CA GLY A 143 15.13 14.53 5.58
C GLY A 143 15.56 14.34 4.13
N LYS A 144 15.17 13.23 3.47
CA LYS A 144 15.41 12.96 2.04
C LYS A 144 14.22 13.36 1.16
N GLY A 145 13.03 13.39 1.71
CA GLY A 145 11.78 13.64 1.01
C GLY A 145 10.57 13.13 1.81
N PHE A 146 9.41 13.12 1.17
CA PHE A 146 8.16 12.65 1.77
C PHE A 146 7.87 11.18 1.43
N GLN A 147 7.41 10.44 2.42
CA GLN A 147 6.84 9.08 2.25
C GLN A 147 5.39 9.07 2.70
N ILE A 148 4.59 8.15 2.16
CA ILE A 148 3.19 7.96 2.52
C ILE A 148 3.13 7.16 3.81
N LEU A 149 2.31 7.60 4.75
CA LEU A 149 1.97 6.82 5.93
C LEU A 149 0.78 5.92 5.63
N PRO A 150 0.86 4.60 5.87
CA PRO A 150 -0.24 3.67 5.60
C PRO A 150 -1.37 3.73 6.64
N ARG A 151 -1.30 4.68 7.58
CA ARG A 151 -2.07 4.64 8.83
C ARG A 151 -3.54 5.04 8.59
N GLN A 152 -4.46 4.15 8.94
CA GLN A 152 -5.91 4.39 9.06
C GLN A 152 -6.39 4.69 10.49
N THR A 153 -5.52 4.93 11.48
CA THR A 153 -5.97 5.23 12.85
C THR A 153 -6.13 6.73 13.04
N GLN A 154 -7.38 7.21 12.96
CA GLN A 154 -7.85 8.31 13.79
C GLN A 154 -7.46 8.00 15.24
N VAL A 155 -6.56 8.78 15.81
CA VAL A 155 -6.45 8.90 17.26
C VAL A 155 -7.04 10.27 17.59
N TRP A 156 -8.28 10.24 18.05
CA TRP A 156 -8.93 11.36 18.72
C TRP A 156 -8.34 11.54 20.10
#